data_AF-A0A7W8BK74-F1
#
_entry.id   AF-A0A7W8BK74-F1
#
_cell.length_a   1.000
_cell.length_b   1.000
_cell.length_c   1.000
_cell.angle_alpha   90.00
_cell.angle_beta   90.00
_cell.angle_gamma   90.00
#
_symmetry.space_group_name_H-M   'P 1'
#
loop_
_entity.id
_entity.type
_entity.pdbx_description
1 polymer ?
#
loop_
_entity_poly.entity_id
_entity_poly.type
_entity_poly.pdbx_seq_one_letter_code
_entity_poly.pdbx_strand_id
1 'polypeptide(L)' 'MTPYWSGPNFCGGSLHLGLGPVTEVGYNAPHNRLGFAMTNTQALTERTRPSGTDNLFVAWETLTHGDNPA' A
#
# COMPACT_ATOMS: atom_id res chain seq x y z
N MET A 1 -20.34 -9.56 40.91
CA MET A 1 -20.69 -8.78 39.71
C MET A 1 -19.47 -7.98 39.31
N THR A 2 -18.73 -8.43 38.29
CA THR A 2 -17.61 -7.70 37.67
C THR A 2 -18.02 -7.38 36.24
N PRO A 3 -17.96 -6.11 35.78
CA PRO A 3 -18.42 -5.77 34.45
C PRO A 3 -17.32 -6.15 33.44
N TYR A 4 -17.61 -7.13 32.60
CA TYR A 4 -16.74 -7.54 31.50
C TYR A 4 -16.99 -6.56 30.35
N TRP A 5 -16.22 -5.47 30.29
CA TRP A 5 -16.15 -4.62 29.10
C TRP A 5 -15.31 -5.34 28.03
N SER A 6 -15.91 -6.34 27.39
CA SER A 6 -15.37 -6.94 26.18
C SER A 6 -15.46 -5.90 25.06
N GLY A 7 -14.32 -5.32 24.70
CA GLY A 7 -14.20 -4.56 23.44
C GLY A 7 -14.62 -5.42 22.24
N PRO A 8 -15.09 -4.81 21.14
CA PRO A 8 -15.77 -5.53 20.07
C PRO A 8 -14.78 -6.34 19.23
N ASN A 9 -14.75 -7.66 19.44
CA ASN A 9 -14.28 -8.64 18.45
C ASN A 9 -15.49 -9.47 17.97
N PHE A 10 -16.48 -8.82 17.37
CA PHE A 10 -17.78 -9.44 17.08
C PHE A 10 -17.82 -10.42 15.90
N CYS A 11 -16.72 -10.64 15.16
CA CYS A 11 -16.75 -11.48 13.95
C CYS A 11 -15.57 -12.46 13.78
N GLY A 12 -14.69 -12.64 14.77
CA GLY A 12 -13.54 -13.55 14.65
C GLY A 12 -12.48 -13.16 13.61
N GLY A 13 -12.56 -11.96 13.03
CA GLY A 13 -11.57 -11.42 12.10
C GLY A 13 -10.35 -10.84 12.82
N SER A 14 -9.20 -10.87 12.16
CA SER A 14 -7.98 -10.20 12.59
C SER A 14 -7.84 -8.84 11.91
N LEU A 15 -7.55 -7.81 12.71
CA LEU A 15 -7.21 -6.49 12.19
C LEU A 15 -5.76 -6.49 11.71
N HIS A 16 -5.56 -6.28 10.40
CA HIS A 16 -4.24 -6.10 9.81
C HIS A 16 -4.01 -4.61 9.56
N LEU A 17 -3.14 -4.00 10.37
CA LEU A 17 -2.81 -2.57 10.27
C LEU A 17 -1.66 -2.28 9.29
N GLY A 18 -0.99 -3.33 8.80
CA GLY A 18 0.09 -3.20 7.84
C GLY A 18 -0.43 -3.07 6.42
N LEU A 19 0.14 -2.15 5.66
CA LEU A 19 -0.23 -1.88 4.26
C LEU A 19 0.37 -2.89 3.27
N GLY A 20 1.17 -3.84 3.75
CA GLY A 20 1.92 -4.73 2.88
C GLY A 20 2.97 -3.99 2.03
N PRO A 21 3.44 -4.59 0.93
CA PRO A 21 4.45 -3.99 0.06
C PRO A 21 3.84 -2.87 -0.82
N VAL A 22 4.15 -1.61 -0.47
CA VAL A 22 3.62 -0.38 -1.13
C VAL A 22 4.69 0.35 -1.97
N THR A 23 5.69 -0.37 -2.46
CA THR A 23 6.85 0.21 -3.17
C THR A 23 6.45 0.90 -4.48
N GLU A 24 5.41 0.41 -5.15
CA GLU A 24 4.90 0.98 -6.40
C GLU A 24 4.38 2.43 -6.19
N VAL A 25 3.53 2.63 -5.18
CA VAL A 25 2.99 3.95 -4.80
C VAL A 25 4.12 4.87 -4.33
N GLY A 26 4.99 4.36 -3.46
CA GLY A 26 6.13 5.08 -2.93
C GLY A 26 7.16 5.48 -3.98
N TYR A 27 7.19 4.79 -5.13
CA TYR A 27 8.03 5.14 -6.27
C TYR A 27 7.33 6.10 -7.23
N ASN A 28 6.08 5.82 -7.63
CA ASN A 28 5.39 6.59 -8.66
C ASN A 28 5.11 8.03 -8.22
N ALA A 29 4.72 8.27 -6.96
CA ALA A 29 4.42 9.63 -6.51
C ALA A 29 5.65 10.56 -6.55
N PRO A 30 6.81 10.23 -5.96
CA PRO A 30 7.96 11.12 -6.03
C PRO A 30 8.70 11.06 -7.38
N HIS A 31 8.73 9.92 -8.07
CA HIS A 31 9.38 9.79 -9.37
C HIS A 31 8.61 10.51 -10.48
N ASN A 32 7.35 10.11 -10.72
CA ASN A 32 6.57 10.61 -11.86
C ASN A 32 6.05 12.03 -11.63
N ARG A 33 5.56 12.35 -10.42
CA ARG A 33 4.97 13.66 -10.14
C ARG A 33 5.99 14.73 -9.75
N LEU A 34 7.04 14.35 -9.01
CA LEU A 34 8.01 15.31 -8.46
C LEU A 34 9.37 15.27 -9.15
N GLY A 35 9.61 14.31 -10.06
CA GLY A 35 10.83 14.24 -10.88
C GLY A 35 12.06 13.71 -10.14
N PHE A 36 11.91 13.00 -9.02
CA PHE A 36 13.04 12.41 -8.32
C PHE A 36 13.53 11.13 -9.01
N ALA A 37 14.83 11.00 -9.27
CA ALA A 37 15.39 9.87 -10.01
C ALA A 37 15.20 8.50 -9.31
N MET A 38 15.28 8.46 -7.97
CA MET A 38 14.99 7.28 -7.12
C MET A 38 15.49 5.91 -7.64
N THR A 39 16.67 5.82 -8.24
CA THR A 39 17.12 4.66 -9.04
C THR A 39 17.15 3.34 -8.26
N ASN A 40 17.54 3.38 -6.98
CA ASN A 40 17.51 2.18 -6.13
C ASN A 40 16.08 1.74 -5.80
N THR A 41 15.18 2.70 -5.60
CA THR A 41 13.76 2.42 -5.35
C THR A 41 13.11 1.87 -6.61
N GLN A 42 13.45 2.38 -7.79
CA GLN A 42 12.99 1.82 -9.07
C GLN A 42 13.38 0.34 -9.18
N ALA A 43 14.66 0.01 -8.98
CA ALA A 43 15.15 -1.36 -9.04
C ALA A 43 14.48 -2.28 -7.99
N LEU A 44 14.23 -1.75 -6.79
CA LEU A 44 13.49 -2.47 -5.74
C LEU A 44 12.03 -2.72 -6.17
N THR A 45 11.34 -1.70 -6.65
CA THR A 45 9.94 -1.78 -7.10
C THR A 45 9.80 -2.79 -8.24
N GLU A 46 10.62 -2.67 -9.29
CA GLU A 46 10.59 -3.56 -10.45
C GLU A 46 10.82 -5.03 -10.06
N ARG A 47 11.79 -5.32 -9.17
CA ARG A 47 12.07 -6.70 -8.73
C ARG A 47 10.96 -7.29 -7.85
N THR A 48 10.14 -6.45 -7.22
CA THR A 48 9.10 -6.89 -6.29
C THR A 48 7.74 -7.05 -6.97
N ARG A 49 7.64 -6.76 -8.27
CA ARG A 49 6.41 -6.95 -9.06
C ARG A 49 6.13 -8.45 -9.31
N PRO A 50 4.85 -8.91 -9.22
CA PRO A 50 3.69 -8.15 -8.76
C PRO A 50 3.71 -8.01 -7.23
N SER A 51 3.70 -6.78 -6.73
CA SER A 51 3.46 -6.54 -5.30
C SER A 51 1.97 -6.70 -5.05
N GLY A 52 1.60 -7.52 -4.06
CA GLY A 52 0.20 -7.70 -3.69
C GLY A 52 -0.51 -6.38 -3.35
N THR A 53 -1.84 -6.40 -3.34
CA THR A 53 -2.66 -5.25 -2.97
C THR A 53 -3.12 -5.36 -1.52
N ASP A 54 -3.23 -4.21 -0.83
CA ASP A 54 -3.88 -4.12 0.47
C ASP A 54 -5.40 -3.92 0.37
N ASN A 55 -5.94 -3.85 -0.85
CA ASN A 55 -7.35 -3.56 -1.15
C ASN A 55 -7.86 -2.22 -0.57
N LEU A 56 -6.97 -1.32 -0.15
CA LEU A 56 -7.33 0.00 0.37
C LEU A 56 -7.01 1.08 -0.66
N PHE A 57 -5.73 1.45 -0.79
CA PHE A 57 -5.29 2.48 -1.74
C PHE A 57 -4.49 1.88 -2.91
N VAL A 58 -3.79 0.76 -2.69
CA VAL A 58 -2.98 0.11 -3.75
C VAL A 58 -3.86 -0.31 -4.93
N ALA A 59 -5.08 -0.81 -4.68
CA ALA A 59 -6.02 -1.20 -5.73
C ALA A 59 -6.48 -0.02 -6.61
N TRP A 60 -6.66 1.18 -6.03
CA TRP A 60 -7.11 2.37 -6.75
C TRP A 60 -5.95 3.07 -7.49
N GLU A 61 -4.75 3.03 -6.91
CA GLU A 61 -3.57 3.70 -7.45
C GLU A 61 -2.89 2.90 -8.58
N THR A 62 -3.03 1.57 -8.65
CA THR A 62 -2.53 0.80 -9.81
C THR A 62 -3.19 1.19 -11.13
N LEU A 63 -4.45 1.69 -11.11
CA LEU A 63 -5.14 2.16 -12.31
C LEU A 63 -4.84 3.63 -12.67
N THR A 64 -4.32 4.42 -11.74
CA THR A 64 -4.16 5.88 -11.92
C THR A 64 -2.71 6.37 -11.88
N HIS A 65 -1.77 5.57 -11.37
CA HIS A 65 -0.37 5.95 -11.17
C HIS A 65 0.66 5.08 -11.92
N GLY A 66 0.23 4.03 -12.63
CA GLY A 66 1.12 3.24 -13.48
C GLY A 66 1.50 4.02 -14.74
N ASP A 67 2.60 4.79 -14.67
CA ASP A 67 3.13 5.65 -15.74
C ASP A 67 2.08 6.45 -16.53
N ASN A 68 0.96 6.78 -15.89
CA ASN A 68 -0.05 7.60 -16.51
C ASN A 68 0.42 9.06 -16.42
N PRO A 69 0.71 9.73 -17.55
CA PRO A 69 1.02 11.14 -17.51
C PRO A 69 -0.18 11.90 -16.91
N ALA A 70 0.11 12.87 -16.05
CA ALA A 70 -0.89 13.67 -15.33
C ALA A 70 -1.74 14.53 -16.26
#